data_AF-A0A7Y4WNH7-F1
#
_entry.id   AF-A0A7Y4WNH7-F1
#
_cell.length_a   1.000
_cell.length_b   1.000
_cell.length_c   1.000
_cell.angle_alpha   90.00
_cell.angle_beta   90.00
_cell.angle_gamma   90.00
#
_symmetry.space_group_name_H-M   'P 1'
#
loop_
_entity.id
_entity.type
_entity.pdbx_description
1 polymer ?
#
loop_
_entity_poly.entity_id
_entity_poly.type
_entity_poly.pdbx_seq_one_letter_code
_entity_poly.pdbx_strand_id
1 'polypeptide(L)'
;MSIALCTTIVLIASSVFEGFQQQIKDKVFGFWGHIHITDISSNRSIESIPLENSKTIKENVLNYGFTSLKTGNNTILNIEEFTLVPGILGINNEVEGLLLKGITEKNNFQAITKFLKKGSKIRYSDSTHSRDIILSDQVAQKLQIDTGSSIIVHFFVDNQHIQRKLYLRGIYRTGLEEYDKTFAIVDQKLLQQILQWKEYEVTGLEVFIHDLPNVDKVNEILFDEVLPPSAYSESIRTKYPYIFEWLSLQDINKYFILGIIVFVCIINIATILLILIMSRTPMIGLLSALGMKTWDQRKIFIRYGIRIILGGMIIGNVIGIGLCFLQNKFKFIKLNEADYYLDHAPISLNPVLFLVVNIIFFIVIVVSLLLPSYYVSKIDPVKAIKFR
;
A
#
# COMPACT_ATOMS: atom_id res chain seq x y z
N MET A 1 17.88 -20.27 -20.63
CA MET A 1 18.43 -19.53 -19.47
C MET A 1 17.92 -18.08 -19.45
N SER A 2 18.12 -17.27 -20.50
CA SER A 2 17.72 -15.86 -20.52
C SER A 2 16.23 -15.61 -20.21
N ILE A 3 15.33 -16.45 -20.74
CA ILE A 3 13.89 -16.36 -20.44
C ILE A 3 13.60 -16.61 -18.97
N ALA A 4 14.24 -17.61 -18.36
CA ALA A 4 14.07 -17.90 -16.94
C ALA A 4 14.52 -16.71 -16.08
N LEU A 5 15.65 -16.08 -16.43
CA LEU A 5 16.13 -14.88 -15.75
C LEU A 5 15.14 -13.72 -15.90
N CYS A 6 14.69 -13.44 -17.12
CA CYS A 6 13.67 -12.44 -17.41
C CYS A 6 12.39 -12.64 -16.59
N THR A 7 11.82 -13.86 -16.61
CA THR A 7 10.62 -14.20 -15.84
C THR A 7 10.86 -14.03 -14.35
N THR A 8 12.03 -14.44 -13.85
CA THR A 8 12.41 -14.26 -12.44
C THR A 8 12.41 -12.78 -12.06
N ILE A 9 13.09 -11.93 -12.85
CA ILE A 9 13.23 -10.50 -12.58
C ILE A 9 11.87 -9.80 -12.66
N VAL A 10 11.08 -10.05 -13.69
CA VAL A 10 9.73 -9.47 -13.84
C VAL A 10 8.86 -9.86 -12.65
N LEU A 11 8.86 -11.14 -12.25
CA LEU A 11 8.04 -11.61 -11.14
C LEU A 11 8.47 -10.98 -9.81
N ILE A 12 9.76 -10.94 -9.51
CA ILE A 12 10.28 -10.29 -8.30
C ILE A 12 9.94 -8.81 -8.31
N ALA A 13 10.21 -8.10 -9.40
CA ALA A 13 9.94 -6.66 -9.51
C ALA A 13 8.44 -6.38 -9.26
N SER A 14 7.53 -7.09 -9.94
CA SER A 14 6.09 -6.94 -9.72
C SER A 14 5.68 -7.26 -8.28
N SER A 15 6.25 -8.30 -7.67
CA SER A 15 5.96 -8.68 -6.28
C SER A 15 6.41 -7.63 -5.27
N VAL A 16 7.57 -7.02 -5.50
CA VAL A 16 8.12 -5.96 -4.65
C VAL A 16 7.30 -4.69 -4.78
N PHE A 17 7.00 -4.25 -6.00
CA PHE A 17 6.17 -3.06 -6.23
C PHE A 17 4.78 -3.20 -5.60
N GLU A 18 4.12 -4.34 -5.79
CA GLU A 18 2.81 -4.59 -5.19
C GLU A 18 2.90 -4.65 -3.66
N GLY A 19 3.88 -5.38 -3.12
CA GLY A 19 4.09 -5.50 -1.68
C GLY A 19 4.37 -4.15 -1.02
N PHE A 20 5.08 -3.28 -1.72
CA PHE A 20 5.41 -1.94 -1.27
C PHE A 20 4.18 -1.05 -1.16
N GLN A 21 3.40 -0.97 -2.24
CA GLN A 21 2.16 -0.19 -2.23
C GLN A 21 1.18 -0.72 -1.19
N GLN A 22 1.07 -2.05 -1.05
CA GLN A 22 0.19 -2.67 -0.07
C GLN A 22 0.61 -2.33 1.37
N GLN A 23 1.89 -2.50 1.73
CA GLN A 23 2.34 -2.22 3.09
C GLN A 23 2.22 -0.74 3.47
N ILE A 24 2.49 0.18 2.54
CA ILE A 24 2.36 1.62 2.83
C ILE A 24 0.89 2.00 3.01
N LYS A 25 0.01 1.50 2.13
CA LYS A 25 -1.44 1.63 2.28
C LYS A 25 -1.92 1.08 3.63
N ASP A 26 -1.52 -0.13 3.99
CA ASP A 26 -1.89 -0.76 5.26
C ASP A 26 -1.39 0.03 6.49
N LYS A 27 -0.23 0.70 6.40
CA LYS A 27 0.26 1.61 7.45
C LYS A 27 -0.59 2.87 7.57
N VAL A 28 -0.91 3.50 6.44
CA VAL A 28 -1.74 4.71 6.38
C VAL A 28 -3.14 4.42 6.92
N PHE A 29 -3.81 3.40 6.37
CA PHE A 29 -5.16 2.98 6.78
C PHE A 29 -5.21 2.28 8.13
N GLY A 30 -4.07 1.79 8.62
CA GLY A 30 -3.98 1.27 9.98
C GLY A 30 -4.07 2.40 11.00
N PHE A 31 -3.33 3.49 10.79
CA PHE A 31 -3.32 4.59 11.74
C PHE A 31 -4.59 5.47 11.70
N TRP A 32 -5.18 5.58 10.51
CA TRP A 32 -6.38 6.36 10.24
C TRP A 32 -7.43 5.55 9.47
N GLY A 33 -8.71 5.79 9.73
CA GLY A 33 -9.80 5.33 8.87
C GLY A 33 -9.63 5.73 7.40
N HIS A 34 -10.38 5.06 6.53
CA HIS A 34 -10.33 5.32 5.09
C HIS A 34 -11.00 6.65 4.72
N ILE A 35 -12.05 7.00 5.46
CA ILE A 35 -12.80 8.25 5.31
C ILE A 35 -12.96 8.88 6.69
N HIS A 36 -12.77 10.18 6.76
CA HIS A 36 -12.95 10.96 7.97
C HIS A 36 -14.19 11.80 7.83
N ILE A 37 -15.06 11.75 8.83
CA ILE A 37 -16.21 12.64 8.95
C ILE A 37 -15.94 13.58 10.11
N THR A 38 -15.85 14.88 9.84
CA THR A 38 -15.65 15.92 10.84
C THR A 38 -16.66 17.04 10.66
N ASP A 39 -16.71 17.99 11.58
CA ASP A 39 -17.51 19.18 11.41
C ASP A 39 -16.98 20.03 10.24
N ILE A 40 -17.84 20.63 9.43
CA ILE A 40 -17.45 21.47 8.27
C ILE A 40 -16.55 22.65 8.67
N SER A 41 -16.70 23.16 9.90
CA SER A 41 -15.90 24.26 10.43
C SER A 41 -14.51 23.82 10.94
N SER A 42 -14.31 22.52 11.18
CA SER A 42 -13.02 21.96 11.61
C SER A 42 -11.91 22.16 10.58
N ASN A 43 -12.25 22.22 9.28
CA ASN A 43 -11.25 22.41 8.22
C ASN A 43 -10.64 23.83 8.19
N ARG A 44 -11.22 24.78 8.95
CA ARG A 44 -10.78 26.18 9.00
C ARG A 44 -10.17 26.58 10.34
N SER A 45 -10.12 25.66 11.31
CA SER A 45 -9.71 25.95 12.69
C SER A 45 -8.63 24.98 13.14
N ILE A 46 -7.73 25.47 13.99
CA ILE A 46 -6.71 24.64 14.67
C ILE A 46 -7.30 24.05 15.96
N GLU A 47 -8.39 24.64 16.45
CA GLU A 47 -9.09 24.21 17.65
C GLU A 47 -9.94 22.96 17.39
N SER A 48 -10.11 22.17 18.44
CA SER A 48 -10.97 21.00 18.43
C SER A 48 -12.43 21.45 18.38
N ILE A 49 -13.14 21.13 17.29
CA ILE A 49 -14.58 21.38 17.17
C ILE A 49 -15.34 20.06 17.31
N PRO A 50 -16.38 19.99 18.16
CA PRO A 50 -17.14 18.77 18.32
C PRO A 50 -18.03 18.54 17.09
N LEU A 51 -18.03 17.32 16.57
CA LEU A 51 -18.98 16.87 15.57
C LEU A 51 -20.35 16.73 16.23
N GLU A 52 -21.26 17.66 15.92
CA GLU A 52 -22.63 17.59 16.41
C GLU A 52 -23.33 16.32 15.92
N ASN A 53 -24.11 15.69 16.81
CA ASN A 53 -24.90 14.48 16.51
C ASN A 53 -24.09 13.31 15.95
N SER A 54 -22.83 13.16 16.39
CA SER A 54 -21.92 12.06 16.01
C SER A 54 -22.58 10.67 16.05
N LYS A 55 -23.41 10.38 17.06
CA LYS A 55 -24.17 9.12 17.20
C LYS A 55 -25.17 8.92 16.05
N THR A 56 -25.97 9.92 15.75
CA THR A 56 -26.96 9.87 14.65
C THR A 56 -26.25 9.73 13.31
N ILE A 57 -25.15 10.46 13.10
CA ILE A 57 -24.35 10.35 11.88
C ILE A 57 -23.80 8.94 11.74
N LYS A 58 -23.22 8.37 12.80
CA LYS A 58 -22.72 6.99 12.83
C LYS A 58 -23.80 5.98 12.47
N GLU A 59 -25.00 6.11 13.04
CA GLU A 59 -26.14 5.24 12.74
C GLU A 59 -26.60 5.38 11.27
N ASN A 60 -26.71 6.61 10.75
CA ASN A 60 -27.08 6.85 9.35
C ASN A 60 -26.08 6.22 8.39
N VAL A 61 -24.78 6.37 8.66
CA VAL A 61 -23.70 5.80 7.84
C VAL A 61 -23.71 4.27 7.88
N LEU A 62 -23.92 3.66 9.06
CA LEU A 62 -24.01 2.20 9.19
C LEU A 62 -25.26 1.61 8.51
N ASN A 63 -26.38 2.33 8.57
CA ASN A 63 -27.64 1.89 7.99
C ASN A 63 -27.74 2.18 6.49
N TYR A 64 -26.85 3.01 5.94
CA TYR A 64 -26.85 3.32 4.53
C TYR A 64 -26.45 2.09 3.71
N GLY A 65 -27.41 1.54 2.97
CA GLY A 65 -27.17 0.41 2.09
C GLY A 65 -26.39 0.84 0.84
N PHE A 66 -25.10 0.53 0.77
CA PHE A 66 -24.25 0.74 -0.41
C PHE A 66 -24.58 -0.20 -1.60
N THR A 67 -25.85 -0.58 -1.76
CA THR A 67 -26.33 -1.57 -2.73
C THR A 67 -26.14 -1.13 -4.18
N SER A 68 -26.06 0.17 -4.45
CA SER A 68 -25.81 0.76 -5.78
C SER A 68 -24.39 0.53 -6.31
N LEU A 69 -23.40 0.26 -5.44
CA LEU A 69 -22.00 0.08 -5.83
C LEU A 69 -21.69 -1.30 -6.45
N LYS A 70 -22.70 -2.14 -6.75
CA LYS A 70 -22.54 -3.52 -7.26
C LYS A 70 -21.54 -4.37 -6.47
N THR A 71 -21.31 -3.99 -5.22
CA THR A 71 -20.45 -4.71 -4.28
C THR A 71 -21.41 -5.24 -3.23
N GLY A 72 -21.50 -6.56 -3.07
CA GLY A 72 -22.45 -7.19 -2.15
C GLY A 72 -22.36 -6.64 -0.72
N ASN A 73 -23.43 -6.81 0.06
CA ASN A 73 -23.62 -6.37 1.44
C ASN A 73 -22.33 -6.04 2.23
N ASN A 74 -22.32 -4.82 2.81
CA ASN A 74 -21.35 -4.26 3.76
C ASN A 74 -20.00 -3.77 3.19
N THR A 75 -20.04 -2.64 2.49
CA THR A 75 -18.83 -1.84 2.17
C THR A 75 -18.13 -1.31 3.42
N ILE A 76 -18.89 -0.95 4.47
CA ILE A 76 -18.35 -0.43 5.74
C ILE A 76 -18.10 -1.59 6.72
N LEU A 77 -16.87 -1.67 7.23
CA LEU A 77 -16.42 -2.64 8.23
C LEU A 77 -16.68 -2.14 9.65
N ASN A 78 -16.30 -0.89 9.92
CA ASN A 78 -16.41 -0.30 11.26
C ASN A 78 -16.44 1.23 11.17
N ILE A 79 -16.98 1.87 12.21
CA ILE A 79 -16.88 3.32 12.43
C ILE A 79 -16.36 3.57 13.82
N GLU A 80 -15.25 4.30 13.91
CA GLU A 80 -14.58 4.63 15.15
C GLU A 80 -14.64 6.11 15.44
N GLU A 81 -14.78 6.45 16.71
CA GLU A 81 -14.81 7.84 17.17
C GLU A 81 -13.42 8.26 17.59
N PHE A 82 -13.02 9.49 17.25
CA PHE A 82 -11.75 10.04 17.69
C PHE A 82 -11.90 11.50 18.14
N THR A 83 -11.09 11.89 19.12
CA THR A 83 -10.94 13.28 19.54
C THR A 83 -9.49 13.69 19.34
N LEU A 84 -9.27 14.86 18.76
CA LEU A 84 -7.93 15.45 18.61
C LEU A 84 -7.84 16.69 19.46
N VAL A 85 -6.78 16.82 20.25
CA VAL A 85 -6.46 18.05 20.99
C VAL A 85 -4.98 18.37 20.84
N PRO A 86 -4.60 19.57 20.38
CA PRO A 86 -3.21 20.01 20.43
C PRO A 86 -2.71 20.07 21.87
N GLY A 87 -1.52 19.54 22.12
CA GLY A 87 -0.88 19.61 23.43
C GLY A 87 0.63 19.76 23.30
N ILE A 88 1.22 20.46 24.27
CA ILE A 88 2.65 20.66 24.37
C ILE A 88 3.19 19.77 25.47
N LEU A 89 4.11 18.88 25.12
CA LEU A 89 4.79 17.97 26.02
C LEU A 89 6.13 18.60 26.40
N GLY A 90 6.37 18.77 27.70
CA GLY A 90 7.61 19.31 28.22
C GLY A 90 8.27 18.35 29.21
N ILE A 91 9.51 17.95 28.95
CA ILE A 91 10.34 17.22 29.91
C ILE A 91 11.83 17.48 29.63
N ASN A 92 12.65 17.57 30.68
CA ASN A 92 14.11 17.69 30.58
C ASN A 92 14.60 18.82 29.64
N ASN A 93 13.93 19.97 29.67
CA ASN A 93 14.25 21.14 28.83
C ASN A 93 13.97 20.97 27.32
N GLU A 94 13.40 19.84 26.91
CA GLU A 94 12.88 19.58 25.56
C GLU A 94 11.37 19.81 25.53
N VAL A 95 10.88 20.32 24.39
CA VAL A 95 9.47 20.68 24.20
C VAL A 95 8.99 20.20 22.83
N GLU A 96 7.95 19.36 22.82
CA GLU A 96 7.29 18.89 21.60
C GLU A 96 5.82 19.30 21.56
N GLY A 97 5.38 19.87 20.43
CA GLY A 97 3.96 20.05 20.14
C GLY A 97 3.42 18.83 19.39
N LEU A 98 2.39 18.18 19.95
CA LEU A 98 1.75 17.00 19.34
C LEU A 98 0.23 17.16 19.33
N LEU A 99 -0.42 16.48 18.40
CA LEU A 99 -1.86 16.25 18.42
C LEU A 99 -2.14 15.00 19.25
N LEU A 100 -2.81 15.16 20.38
CA LEU A 100 -3.25 14.03 21.18
C LEU A 100 -4.51 13.45 20.55
N LYS A 101 -4.41 12.21 20.07
CA LYS A 101 -5.51 11.41 19.53
C LYS A 101 -6.09 10.54 20.64
N GLY A 102 -7.32 10.87 21.02
CA GLY A 102 -8.15 10.12 21.94
C GLY A 102 -8.71 8.88 21.27
N ILE A 103 -8.60 7.75 21.97
CA ILE A 103 -9.12 6.46 21.51
C ILE A 103 -9.86 5.75 22.64
N THR A 104 -10.88 4.96 22.27
CA THR A 104 -11.64 4.16 23.23
C THR A 104 -11.12 2.72 23.29
N GLU A 105 -11.50 1.98 24.34
CA GLU A 105 -11.21 0.54 24.44
C GLU A 105 -11.89 -0.27 23.32
N LYS A 106 -13.06 0.18 22.87
CA LYS A 106 -13.89 -0.49 21.85
C LYS A 106 -13.43 -0.20 20.43
N ASN A 107 -12.79 0.95 20.20
CA ASN A 107 -12.11 1.22 18.95
C ASN A 107 -11.11 0.10 18.72
N ASN A 108 -11.01 -0.37 17.48
CA ASN A 108 -10.24 -1.54 17.09
C ASN A 108 -8.75 -1.17 17.14
N PHE A 109 -8.22 -0.97 18.35
CA PHE A 109 -6.85 -0.61 18.70
C PHE A 109 -5.82 -1.64 18.19
N GLN A 110 -6.27 -2.68 17.48
CA GLN A 110 -5.44 -3.60 16.71
C GLN A 110 -4.43 -2.86 15.84
N ALA A 111 -4.79 -1.71 15.24
CA ALA A 111 -3.87 -1.05 14.32
C ALA A 111 -2.65 -0.42 15.02
N ILE A 112 -2.84 0.38 16.07
CA ILE A 112 -1.71 0.92 16.86
C ILE A 112 -0.97 -0.21 17.61
N THR A 113 -1.68 -1.26 18.03
CA THR A 113 -1.04 -2.44 18.66
C THR A 113 -0.02 -3.10 17.71
N LYS A 114 -0.32 -3.16 16.39
CA LYS A 114 0.62 -3.70 15.40
C LYS A 114 1.92 -2.89 15.29
N PHE A 115 1.87 -1.61 15.64
CA PHE A 115 3.01 -0.69 15.60
C PHE A 115 3.71 -0.52 16.96
N LEU A 116 3.23 -1.18 18.01
CA LEU A 116 3.82 -1.07 19.35
C LEU A 116 5.19 -1.77 19.39
N LYS A 117 6.26 -1.03 19.64
CA LYS A 117 7.63 -1.56 19.79
C LYS A 117 7.94 -1.95 21.23
N LYS A 118 7.47 -1.16 22.21
CA LYS A 118 7.73 -1.37 23.64
C LYS A 118 6.50 -1.01 24.48
N GLY A 119 6.44 -1.59 25.68
CA GLY A 119 5.40 -1.29 26.68
C GLY A 119 4.08 -2.01 26.44
N SER A 120 2.98 -1.42 26.90
CA SER A 120 1.64 -2.00 26.74
C SER A 120 0.64 -0.99 26.21
N LYS A 121 -0.55 -1.49 25.89
CA LYS A 121 -1.73 -0.67 25.58
C LYS A 121 -2.11 0.23 26.77
N ILE A 122 -2.92 1.25 26.49
CA ILE A 122 -3.58 2.08 27.49
C ILE A 122 -4.39 1.19 28.42
N ARG A 123 -4.27 1.40 29.74
CA ARG A 123 -5.12 0.76 30.72
C ARG A 123 -6.37 1.59 30.92
N TYR A 124 -7.46 1.13 30.34
CA TYR A 124 -8.78 1.71 30.55
C TYR A 124 -9.30 1.32 31.94
N SER A 125 -10.07 2.22 32.54
CA SER A 125 -10.82 1.93 33.77
C SER A 125 -12.29 2.22 33.52
N ASP A 126 -13.17 1.42 34.11
CA ASP A 126 -14.61 1.51 33.84
C ASP A 126 -15.19 2.86 34.29
N SER A 127 -14.72 3.41 35.40
CA SER A 127 -15.29 4.61 36.04
C SER A 127 -14.48 5.90 35.84
N THR A 128 -13.22 5.84 35.42
CA THR A 128 -12.35 7.02 35.26
C THR A 128 -11.57 7.00 33.94
N HIS A 129 -11.09 8.16 33.50
CA HIS A 129 -10.20 8.23 32.36
C HIS A 129 -8.81 7.67 32.72
N SER A 130 -8.15 7.04 31.75
CA SER A 130 -6.75 6.67 31.90
C SER A 130 -5.84 7.90 31.93
N ARG A 131 -4.68 7.75 32.56
CA ARG A 131 -3.57 8.71 32.48
C ARG A 131 -2.38 8.13 31.72
N ASP A 132 -2.58 7.03 31.01
CA ASP A 132 -1.56 6.45 30.15
C ASP A 132 -1.47 7.28 28.84
N ILE A 133 -0.25 7.50 28.36
CA ILE A 133 0.05 8.06 27.04
C ILE A 133 0.95 7.08 26.27
N ILE A 134 0.73 6.96 24.97
CA ILE A 134 1.61 6.23 24.07
C ILE A 134 2.21 7.24 23.10
N LEU A 135 3.54 7.25 23.02
CA LEU A 135 4.30 8.15 22.16
C LEU A 135 4.99 7.36 21.06
N SER A 136 5.38 8.05 19.99
CA SER A 136 6.23 7.43 18.99
C SER A 136 7.66 7.24 19.52
N ASP A 137 8.39 6.32 18.91
CA ASP A 137 9.81 6.08 19.16
C ASP A 137 10.65 7.35 18.91
N GLN A 138 10.31 8.15 17.89
CA GLN A 138 11.00 9.40 17.59
C GLN A 138 10.81 10.45 18.69
N VAL A 139 9.56 10.65 19.14
CA VAL A 139 9.24 11.60 20.21
C VAL A 139 9.85 11.15 21.53
N ALA A 140 9.76 9.86 21.86
CA ALA A 140 10.33 9.31 23.08
C ALA A 140 11.87 9.46 23.13
N GLN A 141 12.56 9.23 22.01
CA GLN A 141 14.00 9.45 21.89
C GLN A 141 14.38 10.92 22.02
N LYS A 142 13.63 11.82 21.38
CA LYS A 142 13.89 13.27 21.44
C LYS A 142 13.71 13.82 22.85
N LEU A 143 12.64 13.40 23.53
CA LEU A 143 12.37 13.75 24.94
C LEU A 143 13.24 12.96 25.94
N GLN A 144 14.05 12.00 25.47
CA GLN A 144 14.92 11.14 26.28
C GLN A 144 14.17 10.39 27.39
N ILE A 145 13.00 9.84 27.07
CA ILE A 145 12.15 9.09 28.00
C ILE A 145 11.93 7.65 27.53
N ASP A 146 11.72 6.74 28.50
CA ASP A 146 11.29 5.37 28.23
C ASP A 146 9.99 5.05 29.01
N THR A 147 9.37 3.92 28.69
CA THR A 147 8.16 3.43 29.34
C THR A 147 8.26 3.45 30.87
N GLY A 148 7.20 3.88 31.54
CA GLY A 148 7.15 4.13 32.98
C GLY A 148 7.45 5.58 33.38
N SER A 149 8.05 6.37 32.50
CA SER A 149 8.27 7.81 32.73
C SER A 149 6.95 8.57 32.83
N SER A 150 6.93 9.66 33.58
CA SER A 150 5.79 10.58 33.61
C SER A 150 6.12 11.88 32.88
N ILE A 151 5.17 12.40 32.12
CA ILE A 151 5.30 13.66 31.38
C ILE A 151 4.14 14.61 31.72
N ILE A 152 4.41 15.91 31.74
CA ILE A 152 3.37 16.93 31.86
C ILE A 152 3.00 17.37 30.45
N VAL A 153 1.72 17.26 30.14
CA VAL A 153 1.14 17.78 28.92
C VAL A 153 0.37 19.06 29.24
N HIS A 154 0.66 20.10 28.48
CA HIS A 154 0.04 21.41 28.56
C HIS A 154 -0.98 21.55 27.43
N PHE A 155 -2.22 21.81 27.78
CA PHE A 155 -3.31 22.08 26.85
C PHE A 155 -3.73 23.53 26.98
N PHE A 156 -4.08 24.13 25.83
CA PHE A 156 -4.60 25.48 25.75
C PHE A 156 -5.97 25.39 25.08
N VAL A 157 -7.04 25.46 25.89
CA VAL A 157 -8.42 25.29 25.44
C VAL A 157 -9.22 26.46 26.01
N ASP A 158 -9.98 27.17 25.17
CA ASP A 158 -10.80 28.33 25.56
C ASP A 158 -10.04 29.38 26.40
N ASN A 159 -8.81 29.72 25.97
CA ASN A 159 -7.86 30.57 26.69
C ASN A 159 -7.47 30.10 28.11
N GLN A 160 -7.78 28.85 28.49
CA GLN A 160 -7.37 28.25 29.75
C GLN A 160 -6.15 27.36 29.56
N HIS A 161 -5.18 27.49 30.48
CA HIS A 161 -4.03 26.59 30.54
C HIS A 161 -4.34 25.41 31.46
N ILE A 162 -4.43 24.21 30.88
CA ILE A 162 -4.72 22.98 31.60
C ILE A 162 -3.48 22.10 31.57
N GLN A 163 -3.01 21.67 32.75
CA GLN A 163 -1.88 20.75 32.87
C GLN A 163 -2.37 19.37 33.29
N ARG A 164 -1.85 18.32 32.64
CA ARG A 164 -2.11 16.93 33.01
C ARG A 164 -0.81 16.14 33.04
N LYS A 165 -0.58 15.45 34.16
CA LYS A 165 0.50 14.48 34.29
C LYS A 165 0.03 13.13 33.73
N LEU A 166 0.70 12.67 32.68
CA LEU A 166 0.46 11.39 32.02
C LEU A 166 1.68 10.46 32.19
N TYR A 167 1.46 9.16 32.04
CA TYR A 167 2.48 8.13 32.19
C TYR A 167 2.71 7.41 30.87
N LEU A 168 3.95 7.44 30.39
CA LEU A 168 4.33 6.79 29.14
C LEU A 168 4.20 5.28 29.31
N ARG A 169 3.17 4.70 28.67
CA ARG A 169 2.86 3.27 28.82
C ARG A 169 3.39 2.42 27.68
N GLY A 170 3.46 3.01 26.49
CA GLY A 170 3.90 2.33 25.28
C GLY A 170 4.65 3.26 24.34
N ILE A 171 5.50 2.67 23.53
CA ILE A 171 6.23 3.36 22.46
C ILE A 171 5.88 2.67 21.15
N TYR A 172 5.33 3.42 20.19
CA TYR A 172 4.96 2.91 18.87
C TYR A 172 5.91 3.43 17.79
N ARG A 173 5.91 2.78 16.62
CA ARG A 173 6.59 3.28 15.43
C ARG A 173 5.87 2.81 14.18
N THR A 174 5.24 3.73 13.48
CA THR A 174 4.57 3.42 12.21
C THR A 174 5.58 3.35 11.06
N GLY A 175 6.70 4.06 11.17
CA GLY A 175 7.64 4.27 10.07
C GLY A 175 7.18 5.32 9.06
N LEU A 176 6.03 5.96 9.30
CA LEU A 176 5.58 7.16 8.61
C LEU A 176 5.99 8.35 9.48
N GLU A 177 6.99 9.11 9.06
CA GLU A 177 7.57 10.19 9.85
C GLU A 177 6.54 11.29 10.17
N GLU A 178 5.66 11.57 9.22
CA GLU A 178 4.56 12.51 9.34
C GLU A 178 3.57 12.11 10.46
N TYR A 179 3.48 10.83 10.79
CA TYR A 179 2.61 10.34 11.87
C TYR A 179 3.37 10.16 13.18
N ASP A 180 4.59 9.64 13.11
CA ASP A 180 5.43 9.42 14.27
C ASP A 180 5.83 10.76 14.92
N LYS A 181 5.93 11.87 14.18
CA LYS A 181 6.22 13.21 14.76
C LYS A 181 5.00 13.99 15.21
N THR A 182 3.80 13.63 14.77
CA THR A 182 2.61 14.49 14.93
C THR A 182 1.70 14.03 16.05
N PHE A 183 1.58 12.73 16.29
CA PHE A 183 0.54 12.20 17.16
C PHE A 183 1.06 11.61 18.46
N ALA A 184 0.26 11.77 19.52
CA ALA A 184 0.33 11.00 20.75
C ALA A 184 -1.01 10.33 20.99
N ILE A 185 -1.02 9.12 21.54
CA ILE A 185 -2.26 8.36 21.76
C ILE A 185 -2.61 8.36 23.24
N VAL A 186 -3.86 8.73 23.55
CA VAL A 186 -4.39 8.79 24.92
C VAL A 186 -5.83 8.28 24.99
N ASP A 187 -6.37 8.16 26.20
CA ASP A 187 -7.78 7.83 26.40
C ASP A 187 -8.68 8.96 25.89
N GLN A 188 -9.67 8.60 25.08
CA GLN A 188 -10.73 9.50 24.60
C GLN A 188 -11.40 10.28 25.73
N LYS A 189 -11.70 9.62 26.86
CA LYS A 189 -12.38 10.25 28.01
C LYS A 189 -11.54 11.35 28.65
N LEU A 190 -10.21 11.23 28.62
CA LEU A 190 -9.30 12.27 29.13
C LEU A 190 -9.43 13.55 28.30
N LEU A 191 -9.45 13.43 26.97
CA LEU A 191 -9.56 14.58 26.08
C LEU A 191 -10.93 15.23 26.18
N GLN A 192 -12.00 14.43 26.22
CA GLN A 192 -13.36 14.95 26.44
C GLN A 192 -13.45 15.75 27.74
N GLN A 193 -12.84 15.27 28.83
CA GLN A 193 -12.81 16.03 30.08
C GLN A 193 -12.03 17.35 29.96
N ILE A 194 -10.89 17.36 29.25
CA ILE A 194 -10.09 18.58 29.04
C ILE A 194 -10.89 19.63 28.26
N LEU A 195 -11.63 19.18 27.25
CA LEU A 195 -12.50 20.03 26.42
C LEU A 195 -13.84 20.35 27.07
N GLN A 196 -14.14 19.80 28.24
CA GLN A 196 -15.47 19.87 28.89
C GLN A 196 -16.61 19.32 28.01
N TRP A 197 -16.26 18.38 27.14
CA TRP A 197 -17.18 17.69 26.23
C TRP A 197 -17.89 16.53 26.91
N LYS A 198 -19.09 16.25 26.42
CA LYS A 198 -19.88 15.08 26.81
C LYS A 198 -19.34 13.82 26.13
N GLU A 199 -19.73 12.66 26.63
CA GLU A 199 -19.24 11.36 26.13
C GLU A 199 -19.50 11.15 24.61
N TYR A 200 -20.53 11.77 24.06
CA TYR A 200 -20.88 11.68 22.63
C TYR A 200 -20.25 12.79 21.77
N GLU A 201 -19.60 13.78 22.36
CA GLU A 201 -18.93 14.85 21.64
C GLU A 201 -17.51 14.40 21.31
N VAL A 202 -17.20 14.37 20.02
CA VAL A 202 -15.94 13.86 19.45
C VAL A 202 -15.53 14.74 18.29
N THR A 203 -14.25 14.80 17.95
CA THR A 203 -13.79 15.63 16.82
C THR A 203 -14.28 15.07 15.48
N GLY A 204 -14.39 13.76 15.37
CA GLY A 204 -14.92 13.12 14.17
C GLY A 204 -15.07 11.62 14.27
N LEU A 205 -15.46 11.05 13.13
CA LEU A 205 -15.62 9.63 12.91
C LEU A 205 -14.64 9.15 11.83
N GLU A 206 -14.05 8.00 12.05
CA GLU A 206 -13.22 7.27 11.10
C GLU A 206 -14.02 6.09 10.56
N VAL A 207 -14.28 6.09 9.25
CA VAL A 207 -15.00 5.02 8.57
C VAL A 207 -14.00 4.07 7.94
N PHE A 208 -14.13 2.78 8.29
CA PHE A 208 -13.33 1.70 7.72
C PHE A 208 -14.12 0.96 6.66
N ILE A 209 -13.55 0.78 5.46
CA ILE A 209 -14.22 0.11 4.35
C ILE A 209 -13.43 -1.12 3.87
N HIS A 210 -14.14 -2.10 3.29
CA HIS A 210 -13.52 -3.32 2.76
C HIS A 210 -12.83 -3.10 1.41
N ASP A 211 -13.38 -2.22 0.54
CA ASP A 211 -12.92 -2.06 -0.84
C ASP A 211 -12.24 -0.71 -1.09
N LEU A 212 -10.91 -0.72 -0.95
CA LEU A 212 -10.02 0.43 -1.11
C LEU A 212 -10.05 1.17 -2.46
N PRO A 213 -10.23 0.51 -3.63
CA PRO A 213 -10.31 1.18 -4.92
C PRO A 213 -11.49 2.16 -5.04
N ASN A 214 -12.53 2.00 -4.23
CA ASN A 214 -13.74 2.83 -4.28
C ASN A 214 -13.86 3.80 -3.10
N VAL A 215 -12.81 4.01 -2.28
CA VAL A 215 -12.84 4.95 -1.13
C VAL A 215 -13.38 6.31 -1.53
N ASP A 216 -12.87 6.88 -2.63
CA ASP A 216 -13.25 8.23 -3.06
C ASP A 216 -14.73 8.30 -3.49
N LYS A 217 -15.24 7.26 -4.16
CA LYS A 217 -16.67 7.18 -4.52
C LYS A 217 -17.57 7.00 -3.29
N VAL A 218 -17.14 6.19 -2.33
CA VAL A 218 -17.87 6.04 -1.07
C VAL A 218 -17.90 7.36 -0.32
N ASN A 219 -16.79 8.11 -0.32
CA ASN A 219 -16.73 9.44 0.28
C ASN A 219 -17.69 10.43 -0.40
N GLU A 220 -17.76 10.44 -1.73
CA GLU A 220 -18.70 11.28 -2.49
C GLU A 220 -20.15 10.95 -2.11
N ILE A 221 -20.54 9.67 -2.09
CA ILE A 221 -21.89 9.24 -1.69
C ILE A 221 -22.21 9.64 -0.25
N LEU A 222 -21.27 9.43 0.67
CA LEU A 222 -21.45 9.83 2.07
C LEU A 222 -21.71 11.33 2.17
N PHE A 223 -20.87 12.14 1.50
CA PHE A 223 -20.97 13.59 1.51
C PHE A 223 -22.29 14.09 0.91
N ASP A 224 -22.69 13.56 -0.24
CA ASP A 224 -23.83 14.07 -1.02
C ASP A 224 -25.19 13.55 -0.53
N GLU A 225 -25.25 12.30 -0.02
CA GLU A 225 -26.53 11.62 0.24
C GLU A 225 -26.79 11.27 1.70
N VAL A 226 -25.76 11.18 2.55
CA VAL A 226 -25.89 10.61 3.91
C VAL A 226 -25.67 11.64 5.00
N LEU A 227 -24.67 12.51 4.82
CA LEU A 227 -24.22 13.43 5.86
C LEU A 227 -25.10 14.68 5.94
N PRO A 228 -25.34 15.21 7.15
CA PRO A 228 -26.00 16.51 7.31
C PRO A 228 -25.08 17.65 6.82
N PRO A 229 -25.63 18.83 6.48
CA PRO A 229 -24.82 19.97 6.01
C PRO A 229 -23.77 20.50 7.00
N SER A 230 -23.88 20.15 8.29
CA SER A 230 -22.88 20.48 9.32
C SER A 230 -21.67 19.56 9.30
N ALA A 231 -21.77 18.37 8.69
CA ALA A 231 -20.70 17.41 8.60
C ALA A 231 -20.01 17.47 7.24
N TYR A 232 -18.72 17.14 7.22
CA TYR A 232 -17.88 17.07 6.04
C TYR A 232 -17.17 15.72 6.04
N SER A 233 -17.11 15.07 4.87
CA SER A 233 -16.31 13.87 4.70
C SER A 233 -15.19 14.05 3.68
N GLU A 234 -14.02 13.57 4.05
CA GLU A 234 -12.86 13.50 3.19
C GLU A 234 -12.25 12.09 3.21
N SER A 235 -11.81 11.61 2.06
CA SER A 235 -10.99 10.40 2.03
C SER A 235 -9.61 10.70 2.59
N ILE A 236 -8.98 9.67 3.14
CA ILE A 236 -7.59 9.76 3.60
C ILE A 236 -6.62 10.12 2.45
N ARG A 237 -7.00 9.85 1.19
CA ARG A 237 -6.26 10.28 0.01
C ARG A 237 -6.25 11.81 -0.13
N THR A 238 -7.40 12.44 0.06
CA THR A 238 -7.54 13.90 0.05
C THR A 238 -6.88 14.54 1.28
N LYS A 239 -6.98 13.88 2.44
CA LYS A 239 -6.40 14.37 3.70
C LYS A 239 -4.87 14.35 3.71
N TYR A 240 -4.26 13.32 3.13
CA TYR A 240 -2.79 13.15 3.04
C TYR A 240 -2.33 13.00 1.59
N PRO A 241 -2.49 14.04 0.74
CA PRO A 241 -2.28 13.93 -0.69
C PRO A 241 -0.84 13.54 -1.03
N TYR A 242 0.15 14.06 -0.30
CA TYR A 242 1.57 13.80 -0.55
C TYR A 242 1.95 12.32 -0.53
N ILE A 243 1.41 11.53 0.42
CA ILE A 243 1.71 10.08 0.49
C ILE A 243 1.14 9.37 -0.73
N PHE A 244 -0.10 9.70 -1.12
CA PHE A 244 -0.77 9.05 -2.24
C PHE A 244 -0.27 9.53 -3.62
N GLU A 245 0.16 10.77 -3.73
CA GLU A 245 0.85 11.31 -4.91
C GLU A 245 2.22 10.65 -5.08
N TRP A 246 3.00 10.52 -4.01
CA TRP A 246 4.25 9.78 -4.09
C TRP A 246 4.02 8.31 -4.46
N LEU A 247 2.99 7.66 -3.91
CA LEU A 247 2.60 6.30 -4.30
C LEU A 247 2.21 6.19 -5.78
N SER A 248 1.58 7.23 -6.37
CA SER A 248 1.21 7.25 -7.78
C SER A 248 2.40 7.51 -8.69
N LEU A 249 3.38 8.30 -8.26
CA LEU A 249 4.68 8.42 -8.94
C LEU A 249 5.42 7.07 -9.01
N GLN A 250 5.27 6.23 -7.97
CA GLN A 250 5.82 4.87 -8.01
C GLN A 250 5.14 3.98 -9.07
N ASP A 251 3.87 4.19 -9.40
CA ASP A 251 3.21 3.46 -10.49
C ASP A 251 3.91 3.74 -11.84
N ILE A 252 4.26 5.00 -12.11
CA ILE A 252 4.98 5.38 -13.33
C ILE A 252 6.34 4.67 -13.39
N ASN A 253 7.10 4.71 -12.29
CA ASN A 253 8.40 4.04 -12.20
C ASN A 253 8.29 2.52 -12.38
N LYS A 254 7.27 1.89 -11.78
CA LYS A 254 6.96 0.47 -11.94
C LYS A 254 6.78 0.11 -13.42
N TYR A 255 5.92 0.83 -14.14
CA TYR A 255 5.69 0.56 -15.56
C TYR A 255 6.93 0.81 -16.42
N PHE A 256 7.70 1.86 -16.11
CA PHE A 256 8.94 2.17 -16.81
C PHE A 256 9.98 1.05 -16.68
N ILE A 257 10.25 0.60 -15.44
CA ILE A 257 11.22 -0.47 -15.17
C ILE A 257 10.77 -1.80 -15.78
N LEU A 258 9.49 -2.17 -15.61
CA LEU A 258 8.94 -3.38 -16.24
C LEU A 258 9.02 -3.31 -17.77
N GLY A 259 8.80 -2.14 -18.35
CA GLY A 259 8.95 -1.89 -19.79
C GLY A 259 10.37 -2.16 -20.28
N ILE A 260 11.39 -1.66 -19.56
CA ILE A 260 12.80 -1.91 -19.89
C ILE A 260 13.12 -3.41 -19.82
N ILE A 261 12.69 -4.08 -18.75
CA ILE A 261 12.94 -5.53 -18.59
C ILE A 261 12.34 -6.29 -19.76
N VAL A 262 11.06 -6.04 -20.07
CA VAL A 262 10.36 -6.69 -21.19
C VAL A 262 11.04 -6.39 -22.52
N PHE A 263 11.46 -5.14 -22.76
CA PHE A 263 12.17 -4.76 -23.98
C PHE A 263 13.49 -5.53 -24.16
N VAL A 264 14.29 -5.63 -23.10
CA VAL A 264 15.52 -6.43 -23.10
C VAL A 264 15.23 -7.91 -23.37
N CYS A 265 14.14 -8.45 -22.80
CA CYS A 265 13.73 -9.83 -23.03
C CYS A 265 13.31 -10.07 -24.49
N ILE A 266 12.60 -9.13 -25.11
CA ILE A 266 12.20 -9.19 -26.52
C ILE A 266 13.43 -9.24 -27.43
N ILE A 267 14.40 -8.35 -27.25
CA ILE A 267 15.64 -8.33 -28.06
C ILE A 267 16.40 -9.64 -27.92
N ASN A 268 16.54 -10.14 -26.69
CA ASN A 268 17.24 -11.39 -26.42
C ASN A 268 16.57 -12.58 -27.11
N ILE A 269 15.24 -12.68 -27.02
CA ILE A 269 14.49 -13.76 -27.66
C ILE A 269 14.51 -13.63 -29.17
N ALA A 270 14.41 -12.42 -29.70
CA ALA A 270 14.51 -12.16 -31.13
C ALA A 270 15.87 -12.62 -31.68
N THR A 271 16.95 -12.30 -30.95
CA THR A 271 18.32 -12.71 -31.31
C THR A 271 18.47 -14.23 -31.29
N ILE A 272 17.98 -14.90 -30.24
CA ILE A 272 18.02 -16.37 -30.13
C ILE A 272 17.22 -17.02 -31.28
N LEU A 273 16.02 -16.52 -31.57
CA LEU A 273 15.19 -17.08 -32.62
C LEU A 273 15.80 -16.85 -34.02
N LEU A 274 16.41 -15.69 -34.26
CA LEU A 274 17.11 -15.39 -35.50
C LEU A 274 18.29 -16.33 -35.71
N ILE A 275 19.14 -16.51 -34.69
CA ILE A 275 20.27 -17.45 -34.75
C ILE A 275 19.77 -18.87 -35.02
N LEU A 276 18.66 -19.28 -34.37
CA LEU A 276 18.06 -20.59 -34.61
C LEU A 276 17.60 -20.76 -36.06
N ILE A 277 16.94 -19.76 -36.64
CA ILE A 277 16.49 -19.77 -38.03
C ILE A 277 17.70 -19.86 -38.98
N MET A 278 18.74 -19.05 -38.74
CA MET A 278 19.96 -19.06 -39.56
C MET A 278 20.67 -20.42 -39.53
N SER A 279 20.84 -21.01 -38.34
CA SER A 279 21.44 -22.35 -38.19
C SER A 279 20.66 -23.47 -38.89
N ARG A 280 19.37 -23.23 -39.17
CA ARG A 280 18.46 -24.19 -39.84
C ARG A 280 18.08 -23.75 -41.25
N THR A 281 18.79 -22.78 -41.83
CA THR A 281 18.52 -22.30 -43.20
C THR A 281 18.58 -23.40 -44.27
N PRO A 282 19.51 -24.37 -44.23
CA PRO A 282 19.50 -25.48 -45.20
C PRO A 282 18.23 -26.34 -45.12
N MET A 283 17.73 -26.58 -43.91
CA MET A 283 16.48 -27.32 -43.69
C MET A 283 15.27 -26.56 -44.24
N ILE A 284 15.25 -25.22 -44.04
CA ILE A 284 14.20 -24.36 -44.61
C ILE A 284 14.23 -24.42 -46.14
N GLY A 285 15.42 -24.38 -46.75
CA GLY A 285 15.59 -24.53 -48.20
C GLY A 285 15.06 -25.85 -48.73
N LEU A 286 15.37 -26.97 -48.05
CA LEU A 286 14.84 -28.30 -48.40
C LEU A 286 13.31 -28.36 -48.30
N LEU A 287 12.73 -27.84 -47.22
CA LEU A 287 11.26 -27.81 -47.04
C LEU A 287 10.59 -26.96 -48.12
N SER A 288 11.19 -25.83 -48.50
CA SER A 288 10.70 -25.01 -49.61
C SER A 288 10.77 -25.75 -50.95
N ALA A 289 11.86 -26.49 -51.21
CA ALA A 289 12.01 -27.29 -52.43
C ALA A 289 10.99 -28.46 -52.51
N LEU A 290 10.58 -29.00 -51.36
CA LEU A 290 9.51 -30.00 -51.25
C LEU A 290 8.09 -29.40 -51.33
N GLY A 291 7.96 -28.09 -51.54
CA GLY A 291 6.67 -27.41 -51.73
C GLY A 291 5.98 -26.92 -50.44
N MET A 292 6.68 -26.90 -49.30
CA MET A 292 6.11 -26.41 -48.05
C MET A 292 5.89 -24.89 -48.08
N LYS A 293 4.70 -24.44 -47.69
CA LYS A 293 4.38 -23.01 -47.61
C LYS A 293 5.20 -22.31 -46.51
N THR A 294 5.63 -21.08 -46.78
CA THR A 294 6.41 -20.25 -45.85
C THR A 294 5.71 -20.03 -44.50
N TRP A 295 4.38 -19.91 -44.47
CA TRP A 295 3.64 -19.77 -43.22
C TRP A 295 3.75 -21.01 -42.33
N ASP A 296 3.73 -22.21 -42.93
CA ASP A 296 3.87 -23.45 -42.18
C ASP A 296 5.30 -23.63 -41.67
N GLN A 297 6.30 -23.16 -42.42
CA GLN A 297 7.69 -23.08 -41.95
C GLN A 297 7.82 -22.14 -40.75
N ARG A 298 7.19 -20.94 -40.81
CA ARG A 298 7.17 -19.99 -39.69
C ARG A 298 6.52 -20.59 -38.43
N LYS A 299 5.42 -21.33 -38.57
CA LYS A 299 4.77 -22.03 -37.44
C LYS A 299 5.70 -22.99 -36.72
N ILE A 300 6.60 -23.68 -37.43
CA ILE A 300 7.57 -24.58 -36.79
C ILE A 300 8.45 -23.79 -35.81
N PHE A 301 9.05 -22.69 -36.27
CA PHE A 301 9.91 -21.86 -35.43
C PHE A 301 9.16 -21.16 -34.31
N ILE A 302 7.93 -20.69 -34.56
CA ILE A 302 7.08 -20.09 -33.52
C ILE A 302 6.74 -21.13 -32.43
N ARG A 303 6.33 -22.35 -32.80
CA ARG A 303 6.07 -23.44 -31.84
C ARG A 303 7.31 -23.81 -31.05
N TYR A 304 8.48 -23.80 -31.69
CA TYR A 304 9.75 -24.05 -31.01
C TYR A 304 10.08 -22.94 -30.02
N GLY A 305 9.90 -21.67 -30.42
CA GLY A 305 10.03 -20.50 -29.56
C GLY A 305 9.10 -20.58 -28.35
N ILE A 306 7.83 -20.92 -28.55
CA ILE A 306 6.85 -21.11 -27.48
C ILE A 306 7.31 -22.20 -26.49
N ARG A 307 7.83 -23.33 -26.97
CA ARG A 307 8.37 -24.38 -26.08
C ARG A 307 9.55 -23.89 -25.24
N ILE A 308 10.47 -23.12 -25.83
CA ILE A 308 11.59 -22.52 -25.10
C ILE A 308 11.08 -21.51 -24.06
N ILE A 309 10.09 -20.68 -24.43
CA ILE A 309 9.46 -19.72 -23.52
C ILE A 309 8.83 -20.43 -22.34
N LEU A 310 7.99 -21.44 -22.58
CA LEU A 310 7.32 -22.20 -21.53
C LEU A 310 8.32 -22.86 -20.57
N GLY A 311 9.35 -23.53 -21.10
CA GLY A 311 10.39 -24.14 -20.27
C GLY A 311 11.17 -23.11 -19.44
N GLY A 312 11.50 -21.97 -20.06
CA GLY A 312 12.15 -20.85 -19.37
C GLY A 312 11.27 -20.26 -18.27
N MET A 313 9.98 -20.03 -18.55
CA MET A 313 9.02 -19.51 -17.59
C MET A 313 8.83 -20.45 -16.42
N ILE A 314 8.74 -21.76 -16.61
CA ILE A 314 8.62 -22.71 -15.50
C ILE A 314 9.81 -22.57 -14.55
N ILE A 315 11.03 -22.60 -15.08
CA ILE A 315 12.25 -22.46 -14.27
C ILE A 315 12.30 -21.09 -13.59
N GLY A 316 11.97 -20.02 -14.33
CA GLY A 316 11.97 -18.66 -13.80
C GLY A 316 10.93 -18.43 -12.72
N ASN A 317 9.75 -19.05 -12.81
CA ASN A 317 8.73 -19.00 -11.77
C ASN A 317 9.18 -19.75 -10.52
N VAL A 318 9.75 -20.95 -10.65
CA VAL A 318 10.26 -21.71 -9.51
C VAL A 318 11.31 -20.89 -8.75
N ILE A 319 12.25 -20.28 -9.48
CA ILE A 319 13.30 -19.45 -8.88
C ILE A 319 12.70 -18.16 -8.31
N GLY A 320 11.90 -17.43 -9.07
CA GLY A 320 11.31 -16.15 -8.66
C GLY A 320 10.40 -16.27 -7.45
N ILE A 321 9.47 -17.22 -7.46
CA ILE A 321 8.58 -17.49 -6.33
C ILE A 321 9.38 -17.98 -5.12
N GLY A 322 10.38 -18.83 -5.33
CA GLY A 322 11.29 -19.28 -4.27
C GLY A 322 12.03 -18.13 -3.60
N LEU A 323 12.58 -17.20 -4.39
CA LEU A 323 13.24 -16.00 -3.87
C LEU A 323 12.26 -15.05 -3.17
N CYS A 324 11.07 -14.85 -3.73
CA CYS A 324 10.02 -14.05 -3.11
C CYS A 324 9.62 -14.60 -1.74
N PHE A 325 9.40 -15.92 -1.64
CA PHE A 325 9.08 -16.58 -0.39
C PHE A 325 10.21 -16.45 0.64
N LEU A 326 11.45 -16.63 0.18
CA LEU A 326 12.63 -16.56 1.02
C LEU A 326 12.82 -15.15 1.61
N GLN A 327 12.73 -14.12 0.78
CA GLN A 327 12.82 -12.73 1.25
C GLN A 327 11.63 -12.36 2.16
N ASN A 328 10.40 -12.82 1.88
CA ASN A 328 9.26 -12.58 2.78
C ASN A 328 9.47 -13.20 4.17
N LYS A 329 10.07 -14.39 4.25
CA LYS A 329 10.30 -15.10 5.52
C LYS A 329 11.50 -14.55 6.31
N PHE A 330 12.60 -14.26 5.64
CA PHE A 330 13.87 -13.94 6.30
C PHE A 330 14.26 -12.46 6.24
N LYS A 331 13.61 -11.65 5.40
CA LYS A 331 13.79 -10.20 5.32
C LYS A 331 15.26 -9.78 5.18
N PHE A 332 15.99 -10.46 4.30
CA PHE A 332 17.42 -10.23 4.08
C PHE A 332 17.71 -8.84 3.51
N ILE A 333 16.85 -8.35 2.62
CA ILE A 333 16.95 -7.00 2.05
C ILE A 333 16.28 -6.02 3.01
N LYS A 334 17.11 -5.22 3.67
CA LYS A 334 16.69 -4.12 4.56
C LYS A 334 16.62 -2.82 3.78
N LEU A 335 15.69 -1.95 4.19
CA LEU A 335 15.52 -0.61 3.62
C LEU A 335 15.76 0.44 4.71
N ASN A 336 16.12 1.65 4.31
CA ASN A 336 16.14 2.78 5.22
C ASN A 336 14.69 3.26 5.41
N GLU A 337 14.16 3.11 6.63
CA GLU A 337 12.80 3.54 6.96
C GLU A 337 12.57 5.04 6.69
N ALA A 338 13.60 5.88 6.85
CA ALA A 338 13.46 7.32 6.61
C ALA A 338 13.22 7.66 5.13
N ASP A 339 13.78 6.87 4.20
CA ASP A 339 13.68 7.14 2.77
C ASP A 339 12.53 6.36 2.10
N TYR A 340 12.17 5.20 2.67
CA TYR A 340 11.26 4.24 2.05
C TYR A 340 10.03 3.89 2.89
N TYR A 341 9.87 4.48 4.08
CA TYR A 341 8.79 4.22 5.04
C TYR A 341 8.71 2.77 5.56
N LEU A 342 9.61 1.89 5.12
CA LEU A 342 9.65 0.45 5.42
C LEU A 342 11.07 0.05 5.84
N ASP A 343 11.16 -0.94 6.73
CA ASP A 343 12.41 -1.46 7.30
C ASP A 343 13.04 -2.58 6.46
N HIS A 344 12.25 -3.18 5.58
CA HIS A 344 12.66 -4.24 4.67
C HIS A 344 11.93 -4.15 3.34
N ALA A 345 12.51 -4.73 2.29
CA ALA A 345 11.86 -4.81 0.99
C ALA A 345 10.64 -5.75 1.10
N PRO A 346 9.43 -5.21 0.95
CA PRO A 346 8.20 -5.97 1.11
C PRO A 346 7.94 -6.81 -0.14
N ILE A 347 7.26 -7.95 0.04
CA ILE A 347 6.94 -8.85 -1.06
C ILE A 347 5.47 -9.26 -0.96
N SER A 348 4.71 -9.00 -2.02
CA SER A 348 3.37 -9.55 -2.17
C SER A 348 3.44 -10.97 -2.72
N LEU A 349 2.93 -11.93 -1.95
CA LEU A 349 2.78 -13.33 -2.36
C LEU A 349 1.36 -13.59 -2.88
N ASN A 350 0.89 -12.76 -3.81
CA ASN A 350 -0.44 -12.87 -4.39
C ASN A 350 -0.42 -13.81 -5.63
N PRO A 351 -1.07 -14.98 -5.58
CA PRO A 351 -1.11 -15.90 -6.73
C PRO A 351 -1.77 -15.30 -7.97
N VAL A 352 -2.75 -14.41 -7.79
CA VAL A 352 -3.42 -13.71 -8.90
C VAL A 352 -2.45 -12.79 -9.60
N LEU A 353 -1.63 -12.04 -8.85
CA LEU A 353 -0.57 -11.21 -9.42
C LEU A 353 0.40 -12.04 -10.25
N PHE A 354 0.87 -13.18 -9.70
CA PHE A 354 1.81 -14.05 -10.40
C PHE A 354 1.19 -14.56 -11.71
N LEU A 355 -0.06 -15.00 -11.68
CA LEU A 355 -0.76 -15.50 -12.86
C LEU A 355 -0.94 -14.40 -13.92
N VAL A 356 -1.40 -13.22 -13.53
CA VAL A 356 -1.62 -12.08 -14.45
C VAL A 356 -0.29 -11.64 -15.09
N VAL A 357 0.76 -11.47 -14.31
CA VAL A 357 2.09 -11.07 -14.80
C VAL A 357 2.65 -12.13 -15.77
N ASN A 358 2.51 -13.42 -15.46
CA ASN A 358 2.94 -14.49 -16.34
C ASN A 358 2.17 -14.51 -17.67
N ILE A 359 0.84 -14.32 -17.63
CA ILE A 359 0.01 -14.29 -18.85
C ILE A 359 0.42 -13.11 -19.73
N ILE A 360 0.53 -11.91 -19.16
CA ILE A 360 0.92 -10.71 -19.91
C ILE A 360 2.32 -10.90 -20.51
N PHE A 361 3.28 -11.33 -19.70
CA PHE A 361 4.64 -11.59 -20.16
C PHE A 361 4.68 -12.63 -21.29
N PHE A 362 3.96 -13.75 -21.13
CA PHE A 362 3.85 -14.78 -22.16
C PHE A 362 3.29 -14.23 -23.47
N ILE A 363 2.17 -13.49 -23.41
CA ILE A 363 1.54 -12.90 -24.60
C ILE A 363 2.51 -11.96 -25.31
N VAL A 364 3.12 -11.02 -24.59
CA VAL A 364 4.05 -10.04 -25.17
C VAL A 364 5.23 -10.73 -25.85
N ILE A 365 5.80 -11.73 -25.18
CA ILE A 365 6.97 -12.44 -25.69
C ILE A 365 6.60 -13.31 -26.90
N VAL A 366 5.46 -13.99 -26.89
CA VAL A 366 4.98 -14.80 -28.03
C VAL A 366 4.67 -13.91 -29.23
N VAL A 367 4.03 -12.76 -29.03
CA VAL A 367 3.80 -11.77 -30.10
C VAL A 367 5.14 -11.29 -30.66
N SER A 368 6.14 -11.07 -29.82
CA SER A 368 7.45 -10.62 -30.28
C SER A 368 8.17 -11.64 -31.17
N LEU A 369 7.87 -12.94 -31.08
CA LEU A 369 8.40 -13.97 -31.99
C LEU A 369 7.96 -13.76 -33.45
N LEU A 370 6.85 -13.05 -33.69
CA LEU A 370 6.36 -12.81 -35.04
C LEU A 370 7.36 -12.01 -35.86
N LEU A 371 8.09 -11.07 -35.24
CA LEU A 371 9.10 -10.22 -35.88
C LEU A 371 10.26 -11.04 -36.49
N PRO A 372 11.07 -11.78 -35.71
CA PRO A 372 12.15 -12.60 -36.25
C PRO A 372 11.63 -13.73 -37.15
N SER A 373 10.44 -14.29 -36.90
CA SER A 373 9.88 -15.34 -37.77
C SER A 373 9.67 -14.88 -39.21
N TYR A 374 9.48 -13.58 -39.46
CA TYR A 374 9.35 -13.05 -40.80
C TYR A 374 10.63 -13.23 -41.63
N TYR A 375 11.81 -13.34 -41.01
CA TYR A 375 13.05 -13.61 -41.75
C TYR A 375 13.05 -14.96 -42.48
N VAL A 376 12.23 -15.93 -42.05
CA VAL A 376 12.05 -17.22 -42.75
C VAL A 376 11.56 -16.99 -44.18
N SER A 377 10.72 -15.98 -44.43
CA SER A 377 10.19 -15.71 -45.77
C SER A 377 11.20 -15.06 -46.72
N LYS A 378 12.36 -14.63 -46.22
CA LYS A 378 13.42 -14.00 -47.04
C LYS A 378 14.50 -14.99 -47.47
N ILE A 379 14.40 -16.26 -47.09
CA ILE A 379 15.39 -17.29 -47.43
C ILE A 379 15.15 -17.79 -48.85
N ASP A 380 16.14 -17.59 -49.72
CA ASP A 380 16.15 -18.12 -51.09
C ASP A 380 16.50 -19.62 -51.07
N PRO A 381 15.59 -20.53 -51.49
CA PRO A 381 15.82 -21.97 -51.45
C PRO A 381 17.04 -22.42 -52.25
N VAL A 382 17.31 -21.75 -53.38
CA VAL A 382 18.41 -22.11 -54.29
C VAL A 382 19.76 -21.76 -53.66
N LYS A 383 19.83 -20.63 -52.97
CA LYS A 383 21.04 -20.22 -52.23
C LYS A 383 21.22 -21.04 -50.95
N ALA A 384 20.13 -21.38 -50.26
CA ALA A 384 20.16 -22.15 -49.02
C ALA A 384 20.70 -23.59 -49.19
N ILE A 385 20.52 -24.19 -50.38
CA ILE A 385 20.98 -25.56 -50.69
C ILE A 385 22.40 -25.56 -51.31
N LYS A 386 22.82 -24.46 -51.97
CA LYS A 386 24.10 -24.37 -52.70
C LYS A 386 25.34 -24.20 -51.81
N PHE A 387 25.20 -23.87 -50.52
CA PHE A 387 26.34 -23.86 -49.60
C PHE A 387 26.60 -25.26 -49.05
N ARG A 388 27.36 -26.04 -49.83
CA ARG A 388 28.20 -27.14 -49.33
C ARG A 388 29.66 -26.74 -49.49
#